data_AF-A0A348AMV8-F1
#
_entry.id   AF-A0A348AMV8-F1
#
_cell.length_a   1.000
_cell.length_b   1.000
_cell.length_c   1.000
_cell.angle_alpha   90.00
_cell.angle_beta   90.00
_cell.angle_gamma   90.00
#
_symmetry.space_group_name_H-M   'P 1'
#
loop_
_entity.id
_entity.type
_entity.pdbx_description
1 polymer ?
#
loop_
_entity_poly.entity_id
_entity_poly.type
_entity_poly.pdbx_seq_one_letter_code
_entity_poly.pdbx_strand_id
1 'polypeptide(L)'
;MKKFLNKIKRNLSNMAVNIRDHLTLKYLTAKTLLCSQRGEGFVDTAIKILMAVVIGALVLAGLYALFGETVLPTLKQRITDMFNYGK
;
A
#
# COMPACT_ATOMS: atom_id res chain seq x y z
N MET A 1 50.91 -40.14 -18.26
CA MET A 1 49.47 -40.46 -18.12
C MET A 1 48.82 -39.95 -16.83
N LYS A 2 49.40 -40.19 -15.63
CA LYS A 2 48.81 -39.77 -14.34
C LYS A 2 48.47 -38.25 -14.22
N LYS A 3 49.30 -37.37 -14.81
CA LYS A 3 49.04 -35.91 -14.84
C LYS A 3 47.76 -35.53 -15.60
N PHE A 4 47.42 -36.30 -16.64
CA PHE A 4 46.25 -36.07 -17.48
C PHE A 4 44.96 -36.49 -16.75
N LEU A 5 44.99 -37.64 -16.08
CA LEU A 5 43.86 -38.12 -15.25
C LEU A 5 43.54 -37.16 -14.10
N ASN A 6 44.57 -36.59 -13.45
CA ASN A 6 44.35 -35.58 -12.41
C ASN A 6 43.77 -34.27 -12.96
N LYS A 7 44.09 -33.89 -14.20
CA LYS A 7 43.50 -32.71 -14.85
C LYS A 7 42.01 -32.94 -15.15
N ILE A 8 41.66 -34.12 -15.65
CA ILE A 8 40.27 -34.52 -15.90
C ILE A 8 39.47 -34.54 -14.59
N LYS A 9 40.02 -35.13 -13.52
CA LYS A 9 39.36 -35.19 -12.20
C LYS A 9 39.07 -33.81 -11.61
N ARG A 10 39.99 -32.83 -11.78
CA ARG A 10 39.79 -31.45 -11.30
C ARG A 10 38.72 -30.71 -12.10
N ASN A 11 38.68 -30.86 -13.42
CA ASN A 11 37.63 -30.24 -14.23
C ASN A 11 36.24 -30.81 -13.86
N LEU A 12 36.17 -32.12 -13.61
CA LEU A 12 34.93 -32.77 -13.18
C LEU A 12 34.48 -32.29 -11.79
N SER A 13 35.41 -32.10 -10.84
CA SER A 13 35.05 -31.55 -9.52
C SER A 13 34.57 -30.10 -9.61
N ASN A 14 35.23 -29.28 -10.43
CA ASN A 14 34.85 -27.88 -10.60
C ASN A 14 33.48 -27.74 -11.28
N MET A 15 33.18 -28.62 -12.24
CA MET A 15 31.86 -28.68 -12.88
C MET A 15 30.77 -29.10 -11.87
N ALA A 16 31.05 -30.09 -11.01
CA ALA A 16 30.13 -30.51 -9.96
C ALA A 16 29.85 -29.38 -8.95
N VAL A 17 30.86 -28.57 -8.59
CA VAL A 17 30.69 -27.41 -7.70
C VAL A 17 29.82 -26.33 -8.36
N ASN A 18 30.10 -25.94 -9.60
CA ASN A 18 29.26 -24.96 -10.31
C ASN A 18 27.79 -25.40 -10.41
N ILE A 19 27.52 -26.67 -10.71
CA ILE A 19 26.14 -27.19 -10.79
C ILE A 19 25.43 -27.07 -9.43
N ARG A 20 26.15 -27.38 -8.33
CA ARG A 20 25.62 -27.22 -6.96
C ARG A 20 25.37 -25.75 -6.61
N ASP A 21 26.23 -24.85 -7.06
CA ASP A 21 26.07 -23.42 -6.82
C ASP A 21 24.87 -22.86 -7.58
N HIS A 22 24.66 -23.26 -8.83
CA HIS A 22 23.47 -22.89 -9.60
C HIS A 22 22.17 -23.41 -8.98
N LEU A 23 22.19 -24.63 -8.43
CA LEU A 23 21.05 -25.21 -7.72
C LEU A 23 20.77 -24.48 -6.40
N THR A 24 21.83 -24.18 -5.64
CA THR A 24 21.76 -23.42 -4.39
C THR A 24 21.18 -22.03 -4.62
N LEU A 25 21.66 -21.31 -5.65
CA LEU A 25 21.14 -19.99 -5.98
C LEU A 25 19.66 -20.02 -6.35
N LYS A 26 19.25 -20.97 -7.21
CA LYS A 26 17.83 -21.11 -7.57
C LYS A 26 16.94 -21.43 -6.35
N TYR A 27 17.41 -22.30 -5.46
CA TYR A 27 16.70 -22.61 -4.23
C TYR A 27 16.56 -21.38 -3.32
N LEU A 28 17.64 -20.61 -3.14
CA LEU A 28 17.63 -19.39 -2.35
C LEU A 28 16.70 -18.33 -2.95
N THR A 29 16.75 -18.11 -4.27
CA THR A 29 15.85 -17.18 -4.95
C THR A 29 14.39 -17.59 -4.79
N ALA A 30 14.08 -18.89 -4.97
CA ALA A 30 12.73 -19.40 -4.76
C ALA A 30 12.25 -19.19 -3.31
N LYS A 31 13.11 -19.49 -2.33
CA LYS A 31 12.81 -19.24 -0.91
C LYS A 31 12.59 -17.76 -0.62
N THR A 32 13.41 -16.87 -1.18
CA THR A 32 13.26 -15.41 -1.02
C THR A 32 11.96 -14.90 -1.63
N LEU A 33 11.54 -15.43 -2.79
CA LEU A 33 10.26 -15.08 -3.41
C LEU A 33 9.07 -15.55 -2.56
N LEU A 34 9.11 -16.78 -2.07
CA LEU A 34 8.05 -17.34 -1.22
C LEU A 34 7.96 -16.62 0.15
N CYS A 35 9.09 -16.19 0.70
CA CYS A 35 9.12 -15.39 1.94
C CYS A 35 8.85 -13.90 1.69
N SER A 36 8.72 -13.44 0.44
CA SER A 36 8.50 -12.03 0.18
C SER A 36 7.05 -11.64 0.50
N GLN A 37 6.86 -10.74 1.47
CA GLN A 37 5.56 -10.15 1.80
C GLN A 37 5.20 -8.99 0.85
N ARG A 38 5.71 -9.00 -0.39
CA ARG A 38 5.48 -7.91 -1.35
C ARG A 38 3.99 -7.87 -1.71
N GLY A 39 3.33 -6.77 -1.35
CA GLY A 39 1.89 -6.58 -1.59
C GLY A 39 0.99 -7.08 -0.46
N GLU A 40 1.55 -7.65 0.62
CA GLU A 40 0.76 -8.00 1.80
C GLU A 40 0.24 -6.72 2.47
N GLY A 41 -1.07 -6.69 2.75
CA GLY A 41 -1.73 -5.51 3.33
C GLY A 41 -2.03 -4.38 2.34
N PHE A 42 -1.80 -4.56 1.03
CA PHE A 42 -2.21 -3.57 0.01
C PHE A 42 -3.72 -3.33 0.04
N VAL A 43 -4.51 -4.40 0.18
CA VAL A 43 -5.98 -4.33 0.23
C VAL A 43 -6.45 -3.69 1.52
N ASP A 44 -5.86 -4.03 2.67
CA ASP A 44 -6.17 -3.39 3.96
C ASP A 44 -5.89 -1.88 3.93
N THR A 45 -4.77 -1.49 3.34
CA THR A 45 -4.41 -0.08 3.14
C THR A 45 -5.39 0.62 2.19
N ALA A 46 -5.73 0.00 1.07
CA ALA A 46 -6.66 0.57 0.08
C ALA A 46 -8.07 0.77 0.67
N ILE A 47 -8.56 -0.20 1.43
CA ILE A 47 -9.88 -0.12 2.10
C ILE A 47 -9.88 1.01 3.14
N LYS A 48 -8.81 1.15 3.93
CA LYS A 48 -8.71 2.24 4.91
C LYS A 48 -8.78 3.62 4.25
N ILE A 49 -8.10 3.80 3.12
CA ILE A 49 -8.16 5.04 2.35
C ILE A 49 -9.58 5.28 1.81
N LEU A 50 -10.20 4.25 1.22
CA LEU A 50 -11.56 4.35 0.68
C LEU A 50 -12.56 4.76 1.77
N MET A 51 -12.50 4.12 2.94
CA MET A 51 -13.39 4.46 4.06
C MET A 51 -13.16 5.88 4.57
N ALA A 52 -11.91 6.30 4.73
CA ALA A 52 -11.58 7.66 5.18
C ALA A 52 -12.12 8.72 4.21
N VAL A 53 -11.92 8.53 2.90
CA VAL A 53 -12.39 9.46 1.86
C VAL A 53 -13.91 9.51 1.82
N VAL A 54 -14.59 8.35 1.87
CA VAL A 54 -16.05 8.28 1.84
C VAL A 54 -16.66 8.99 3.04
N ILE A 55 -16.17 8.73 4.25
CA ILE A 55 -16.64 9.41 5.46
C ILE A 55 -16.41 10.92 5.36
N GLY A 56 -15.22 11.35 4.91
CA GLY A 56 -14.91 12.76 4.74
C GLY A 56 -15.87 13.48 3.77
N ALA A 57 -16.16 12.86 2.62
CA ALA A 57 -17.09 13.42 1.63
C ALA A 57 -18.53 13.49 2.16
N LEU A 58 -19.00 12.45 2.86
CA LEU A 58 -20.34 12.43 3.46
C LEU A 58 -20.51 13.52 4.52
N VAL A 59 -19.50 13.71 5.39
CA VAL A 59 -19.51 14.79 6.38
C VAL A 59 -19.54 16.15 5.70
N LEU A 60 -18.69 16.37 4.69
CA LEU A 60 -18.64 17.65 3.99
C LEU A 60 -19.98 17.96 3.28
N ALA A 61 -20.60 16.97 2.63
CA ALA A 61 -21.90 17.13 2.00
C ALA A 61 -23.00 17.46 3.01
N GLY A 62 -23.02 16.76 4.16
CA GLY A 62 -23.98 17.02 5.24
C GLY A 62 -23.82 18.42 5.84
N LEU A 63 -22.58 18.84 6.10
CA LEU A 63 -22.30 20.18 6.59
C LEU A 63 -22.67 21.24 5.55
N TYR A 64 -22.37 21.01 4.27
CA TYR A 64 -22.71 21.94 3.20
C TYR A 64 -24.23 22.14 3.08
N ALA A 65 -25.02 21.06 3.10
CA ALA A 65 -26.47 21.12 3.07
C ALA A 65 -27.02 21.85 4.31
N LEU A 66 -26.53 21.50 5.51
CA LEU A 66 -27.01 22.07 6.76
C LEU A 66 -26.68 23.57 6.86
N PHE A 67 -25.44 23.96 6.57
CA PHE A 67 -25.04 25.37 6.62
C PHE A 67 -25.69 26.19 5.51
N GLY A 68 -25.73 25.68 4.29
CA GLY A 68 -26.26 26.39 3.13
C GLY A 68 -27.77 26.62 3.20
N GLU A 69 -28.54 25.58 3.48
CA GLU A 69 -30.00 25.63 3.37
C GLU A 69 -30.68 26.08 4.67
N THR A 70 -30.09 25.81 5.84
CA THR A 70 -30.78 26.02 7.12
C THR A 70 -30.10 27.04 8.02
N VAL A 71 -28.79 26.92 8.27
CA VAL A 71 -28.13 27.76 9.28
C VAL A 71 -27.95 29.18 8.79
N LEU A 72 -27.41 29.39 7.58
CA LEU A 72 -27.17 30.74 7.06
C LEU A 72 -28.47 31.56 6.90
N PRO A 73 -29.58 30.99 6.35
CA PRO A 73 -30.85 31.72 6.29
C PRO A 73 -31.41 32.05 7.68
N THR A 74 -31.36 31.09 8.61
CA THR A 74 -31.87 31.29 9.99
C THR A 74 -31.07 32.36 10.72
N LEU A 75 -29.73 32.34 10.61
CA LEU A 75 -28.87 33.36 11.20
C LEU A 75 -29.14 34.74 10.58
N LYS A 76 -29.24 34.83 9.26
CA LYS A 76 -29.57 36.09 8.58
C LYS A 76 -30.90 36.66 9.05
N GLN A 77 -31.92 35.81 9.22
CA GLN A 77 -33.23 36.23 9.72
C GLN A 77 -33.15 36.72 11.15
N ARG A 78 -32.51 35.97 12.07
CA ARG A 78 -32.35 36.40 13.46
C ARG A 78 -31.54 37.69 13.60
N ILE A 79 -30.49 37.86 12.82
CA ILE A 79 -29.70 39.11 12.79
C ILE A 79 -30.60 40.29 12.36
N THR A 80 -31.39 40.09 11.30
CA THR A 80 -32.32 41.12 10.80
C THR A 80 -33.39 41.47 11.85
N ASP A 81 -33.92 40.47 12.54
CA ASP A 81 -34.90 40.66 13.62
C ASP A 81 -34.29 41.43 14.80
N MET A 82 -33.04 41.15 15.17
CA MET A 82 -32.32 41.90 16.23
C MET A 82 -32.11 43.37 15.87
N PHE A 83 -31.85 43.68 14.60
CA PHE A 83 -31.72 45.08 14.14
C PHE A 83 -33.07 45.80 14.04
N ASN A 84 -34.17 45.07 13.75
CA ASN A 84 -35.52 45.64 13.67
C ASN A 84 -36.22 45.77 15.03
N TYR A 85 -35.68 45.18 16.10
CA TYR A 85 -36.27 45.19 17.46
C TYR A 85 -36.27 46.58 18.13
N GLY A 86 -35.46 47.52 17.64
CA GLY A 86 -35.35 48.89 18.16
C GLY A 86 -36.20 49.94 17.43
N LYS A 87 -37.06 49.52 16.50
CA LYS A 87 -38.16 50.35 15.97
C LYS A 87 -39.47 49.99 16.65
#